data_AF-A0A318CV40-F1
#
_entry.id   AF-A0A318CV40-F1
#
_cell.length_a   1.000
_cell.length_b   1.000
_cell.length_c   1.000
_cell.angle_alpha   90.00
_cell.angle_beta   90.00
_cell.angle_gamma   90.00
#
_symmetry.space_group_name_H-M   'P 1'
#
loop_
_entity.id
_entity.type
_entity.pdbx_description
1 polymer ?
#
loop_
_entity_poly.entity_id
_entity_poly.type
_entity_poly.pdbx_seq_one_letter_code
_entity_poly.pdbx_strand_id
1 'polypeptide(L)' 'MSAISLRLPDSLHNKVREVAQQDGTSINSFIATALAEKLSALLTKDYLEMRAKRSSEENFQKALSEIPDVAPKEYDRL' A
#
# COMPACT_ATOMS: atom_id res chain seq x y z
N MET A 1 3.59 -18.92 -5.25
CA MET A 1 2.44 -18.18 -5.82
C MET A 1 1.35 -19.18 -6.11
N SER A 2 0.10 -18.89 -5.74
CA SER A 2 -1.05 -19.68 -6.19
C SER A 2 -1.58 -19.12 -7.51
N ALA A 3 -2.02 -20.00 -8.41
CA ALA A 3 -2.64 -19.60 -9.66
C ALA A 3 -4.16 -19.44 -9.48
N ILE A 4 -4.72 -18.35 -9.99
CA ILE A 4 -6.16 -18.11 -10.04
C ILE A 4 -6.59 -18.11 -11.50
N SER A 5 -7.54 -18.97 -11.86
CA SER A 5 -8.15 -18.99 -13.19
C SER A 5 -9.52 -18.34 -13.12
N LEU A 6 -9.73 -17.29 -13.90
CA LEU A 6 -10.96 -16.51 -13.92
C LEU A 6 -11.31 -16.11 -15.36
N ARG A 7 -12.60 -15.96 -15.64
CA ARG A 7 -13.11 -15.47 -16.93
C ARG A 7 -13.55 -14.02 -16.77
N LEU A 8 -13.04 -13.14 -17.63
CA LEU A 8 -13.44 -11.74 -17.69
C LEU A 8 -14.37 -11.53 -18.89
N PRO A 9 -15.33 -10.58 -18.80
CA PRO A 9 -16.02 -10.07 -19.99
C PRO A 9 -15.02 -9.55 -21.03
N ASP A 10 -15.31 -9.74 -22.32
CA ASP A 10 -14.40 -9.37 -23.41
C ASP A 10 -14.00 -7.89 -23.38
N SER A 11 -14.97 -7.01 -23.08
CA SER A 11 -14.74 -5.57 -22.95
C SER A 11 -13.68 -5.24 -21.88
N LEU A 12 -13.77 -5.89 -20.72
CA LEU A 12 -12.84 -5.70 -19.62
C LEU A 12 -11.46 -6.26 -19.95
N HIS A 13 -11.41 -7.47 -20.50
CA HIS A 13 -10.16 -8.10 -20.91
C HIS A 13 -9.42 -7.27 -21.96
N ASN A 14 -10.14 -6.72 -22.95
CA ASN A 14 -9.55 -5.86 -23.97
C ASN A 14 -9.00 -4.56 -23.37
N LYS A 15 -9.72 -3.95 -22.42
CA LYS A 15 -9.23 -2.73 -21.76
C LYS A 15 -8.00 -2.99 -20.90
N VAL A 16 -7.99 -4.08 -20.12
CA VAL A 16 -6.81 -4.45 -19.32
C VAL A 16 -5.59 -4.70 -20.21
N ARG A 17 -5.77 -5.34 -21.36
CA ARG A 17 -4.67 -5.54 -22.33
C ARG A 17 -4.09 -4.22 -22.82
N GLU A 18 -4.96 -3.27 -23.21
CA GLU A 18 -4.54 -1.94 -23.68
C GLU A 18 -3.72 -1.21 -22.62
N VAL A 19 -4.22 -1.16 -21.38
CA VAL A 19 -3.55 -0.45 -20.28
C VAL A 19 -2.24 -1.13 -19.90
N ALA A 20 -2.23 -2.46 -19.78
CA ALA A 20 -1.01 -3.20 -19.47
C ALA A 20 0.09 -2.97 -20.52
N GLN A 21 -0.29 -2.85 -21.80
CA GLN A 21 0.64 -2.54 -22.89
C GLN A 21 1.18 -1.10 -22.80
N GLN A 22 0.35 -0.12 -22.42
CA GLN A 22 0.78 1.26 -22.20
C GLN A 22 1.78 1.36 -21.04
N ASP A 23 1.54 0.62 -19.96
CA ASP A 23 2.39 0.59 -18.76
C ASP A 23 3.61 -0.34 -18.90
N GLY A 24 3.77 -1.03 -20.03
CA GLY A 24 4.88 -1.97 -20.26
C GLY A 24 4.89 -3.18 -19.32
N THR A 25 3.72 -3.57 -18.81
CA THR A 25 3.56 -4.67 -17.84
C THR A 25 2.73 -5.82 -18.41
N SER A 26 2.78 -6.98 -17.77
CA SER A 26 1.92 -8.11 -18.15
C SER A 26 0.49 -7.91 -17.64
N ILE A 27 -0.50 -8.49 -18.34
CA ILE A 27 -1.90 -8.50 -17.87
C ILE A 27 -2.00 -9.08 -16.44
N ASN A 28 -1.27 -10.15 -16.16
CA ASN A 28 -1.30 -10.79 -14.83
C ASN A 28 -0.72 -9.88 -13.75
N SER A 29 0.39 -9.20 -14.04
CA SER A 29 1.02 -8.24 -13.12
C SER A 29 0.12 -7.03 -12.87
N PHE A 30 -0.54 -6.54 -13.91
CA PHE A 30 -1.52 -5.46 -13.79
C PHE A 30 -2.70 -5.87 -12.88
N ILE A 31 -3.32 -7.02 -13.16
CA ILE A 31 -4.45 -7.54 -12.37
C ILE A 31 -4.05 -7.77 -10.91
N ALA A 32 -2.86 -8.34 -10.66
CA ALA A 32 -2.36 -8.58 -9.31
C ALA A 32 -2.17 -7.26 -8.55
N THR A 33 -1.64 -6.23 -9.21
CA THR A 33 -1.43 -4.90 -8.61
C THR A 33 -2.76 -4.22 -8.31
N ALA A 34 -3.68 -4.19 -9.27
CA ALA A 34 -5.01 -3.63 -9.08
C ALA A 34 -5.80 -4.34 -7.95
N LEU A 35 -5.65 -5.66 -7.83
CA LEU A 35 -6.24 -6.42 -6.73
C LEU A 35 -5.61 -6.04 -5.38
N ALA A 36 -4.28 -5.92 -5.31
CA ALA A 36 -3.58 -5.50 -4.10
C ALA A 36 -4.02 -4.09 -3.67
N GLU A 37 -4.14 -3.16 -4.61
CA GLU A 37 -4.64 -1.80 -4.35
C GLU A 37 -6.08 -1.82 -3.84
N LYS A 38 -6.97 -2.59 -4.48
CA LYS A 38 -8.36 -2.71 -4.05
C LYS A 38 -8.46 -3.28 -2.63
N LEU A 39 -7.69 -4.33 -2.34
CA LEU A 39 -7.64 -4.93 -1.01
C LEU A 39 -7.06 -3.96 0.02
N SER A 40 -6.00 -3.24 -0.32
CA SER A 40 -5.45 -2.18 0.54
C SER A 40 -6.52 -1.15 0.88
N ALA A 41 -7.21 -0.59 -0.13
CA ALA A 41 -8.26 0.40 0.09
C ALA A 41 -9.42 -0.12 0.96
N LEU A 42 -9.82 -1.38 0.78
CA LEU A 42 -10.90 -2.00 1.56
C LEU A 42 -10.49 -2.35 3.00
N LEU A 43 -9.27 -2.83 3.19
CA LEU A 43 -8.81 -3.42 4.46
C LEU A 43 -7.98 -2.45 5.31
N THR A 44 -7.61 -1.27 4.78
CA THR A 44 -6.74 -0.32 5.50
C THR A 44 -7.28 0.02 6.88
N LYS A 45 -8.59 0.29 7.00
CA LYS A 45 -9.20 0.63 8.29
C LYS A 45 -8.99 -0.49 9.32
N ASP A 46 -9.40 -1.71 8.99
CA ASP A 46 -9.30 -2.86 9.89
C ASP A 46 -7.84 -3.18 10.25
N TYR A 47 -6.93 -3.03 9.29
CA TYR A 47 -5.51 -3.18 9.52
C TYR A 47 -4.96 -2.14 10.52
N LEU A 48 -5.33 -0.86 10.36
CA LEU A 48 -4.94 0.20 11.29
C LEU A 48 -5.54 -0.02 12.68
N GLU A 49 -6.81 -0.41 12.78
CA GLU A 49 -7.45 -0.73 14.05
C GLU A 49 -6.77 -1.90 14.77
N MET A 50 -6.45 -2.97 14.05
CA MET A 50 -5.69 -4.11 14.58
C MET A 50 -4.33 -3.67 15.12
N ARG A 51 -3.62 -2.81 14.37
CA ARG A 51 -2.31 -2.29 14.79
C ARG A 51 -2.42 -1.36 15.99
N ALA A 52 -3.46 -0.51 16.03
CA ALA A 52 -3.73 0.42 17.12
C ALA A 52 -3.97 -0.31 18.45
N LYS A 53 -4.60 -1.49 18.43
CA LYS A 53 -4.73 -2.34 19.64
C LYS A 53 -3.39 -2.76 20.26
N ARG A 54 -2.31 -2.73 19.49
CA ARG A 54 -0.95 -3.03 19.96
C ARG A 54 -0.14 -1.77 20.30
N SER A 55 -0.75 -0.59 20.18
CA SER A 55 -0.10 0.67 20.51
C SER A 55 0.01 0.84 22.03
N SER A 56 1.04 1.55 22.46
CA SER A 56 1.22 1.99 23.84
C SER A 56 1.65 3.45 23.80
N GLU A 57 0.83 4.30 24.41
CA GLU A 57 1.12 5.72 24.54
C GLU A 57 2.41 5.94 25.33
N GLU A 58 2.64 5.17 26.39
CA GLU A 58 3.87 5.22 27.18
C GLU A 58 5.11 4.93 26.32
N ASN A 59 5.10 3.83 25.55
CA ASN A 59 6.21 3.49 24.67
C ASN A 59 6.44 4.56 23.60
N PHE A 60 5.36 5.17 23.11
CA PHE A 60 5.43 6.25 22.14
C PHE A 60 6.09 7.50 22.75
N GLN A 61 5.65 7.93 23.94
CA GLN A 61 6.26 9.07 24.64
C GLN A 61 7.72 8.81 25.02
N LYS A 62 8.04 7.59 25.45
CA LYS A 62 9.41 7.20 25.75
C LYS A 62 10.30 7.32 24.51
N ALA A 63 9.85 6.81 23.36
CA ALA A 63 10.60 6.95 22.11
C ALA A 63 10.77 8.43 21.70
N LEU A 64 9.76 9.26 21.86
CA LEU A 64 9.87 10.70 21.58
C LEU A 64 10.87 11.41 22.50
N SER A 65 10.98 10.98 23.76
CA SER A 65 11.94 11.57 24.70
C SER A 65 13.41 11.30 24.37
N GLU A 66 13.69 10.32 23.49
CA GLU A 66 15.04 10.05 23.00
C GLU A 66 15.49 11.05 21.92
N ILE A 67 14.57 11.85 21.37
CA ILE A 67 14.87 12.86 20.37
C ILE A 67 15.52 14.07 21.07
N PRO A 68 16.76 14.44 20.73
CA PRO A 68 17.40 15.61 21.32
C PRO A 68 16.67 16.89 20.92
N ASP A 69 16.43 17.78 21.89
CA ASP A 69 15.91 19.12 21.64
C ASP A 69 17.02 20.04 21.10
N VAL A 70 17.32 19.89 19.82
CA VAL A 70 18.35 20.66 19.11
C VAL A 70 17.80 21.17 17.78
N ALA A 71 18.36 22.30 17.32
CA ALA A 71 17.98 22.85 16.02
C ALA A 71 18.22 21.82 14.90
N PRO A 72 17.30 21.73 13.91
CA PRO A 72 17.50 20.85 12.77
C PRO A 72 18.73 21.26 11.98
N LYS A 73 19.40 20.24 11.41
CA LYS A 73 20.54 20.42 10.52
C LYS A 73 20.12 21.23 9.30
N GLU A 74 21.07 21.89 8.68
CA GLU A 74 20.79 22.84 7.58
C GLU A 74 20.01 22.22 6.41
N TYR A 75 20.30 20.97 6.07
CA TYR A 75 19.60 20.23 5.00
C TYR A 75 18.20 19.72 5.41
N ASP A 76 17.88 19.72 6.71
CA ASP A 76 16.57 19.34 7.27
C ASP A 76 15.70 20.56 7.57
N ARG A 77 16.15 21.78 7.22
CA ARG A 77 15.35 23.00 7.36
C ARG A 77 14.37 23.13 6.18
N LEU A 78 13.13 23.52 6.49
CA LEU A 78 12.07 23.81 5.50
C LEU A 78 12.33 25.11 4.74
#